data_AF-A0A267DFG2-F1
#
_entry.id   AF-A0A267DFG2-F1
#
_cell.length_a   1.000
_cell.length_b   1.000
_cell.length_c   1.000
_cell.angle_alpha   90.00
_cell.angle_beta   90.00
_cell.angle_gamma   90.00
#
_symmetry.space_group_name_H-M   'P 1'
#
loop_
_entity.id
_entity.type
_entity.pdbx_description
1 polymer ?
#
loop_
_entity_poly.entity_id
_entity_poly.type
_entity_poly.pdbx_seq_one_letter_code
_entity_poly.pdbx_strand_id
1 'polypeptide(L)'
;LYDDLPTGGEVSFEGGVSDAKHRRLVYIRVTCWLTADASSWAALPESFVERFENDRRRLVSARASMLVSDGASLAKLLAANSSNSASVDSPTELYCRWSHGTIDVDCTVPIATVATVSSSGTNRSSCVSVGIKINYLCPLLIGGDFEDDEVWQRLDAGLVDYVRQLGLTVAKWRRPVDTNYYRLTEPLVGGRPRLIRVFYPIGADTDELRQLRHGWHEQLGVPKTRPVFWPAMRLKFAADQLLSTSDAGNGADEDESGRLVINPHLKAKPQPDTAPWVTRLVQGDYAYYHYGSCGFHDSGWGCAYRSLQTIVSWLRRRGVIDAPVPKHEAIQRALVDLGDKPKSLIGSRQWLGAVELSYALKSLTGVAARLVHVSRGVDLPEQARLLLHHFETIGCPVMIGGGQYAHTLLGCSLNEASGEVRWLVLDPHYTGSETDAKQLSKDGWCGWKSASFFKSDVHYNLCIPQPDMGV
;
A
#
# COMPACT_ATOMS: atom_id res chain seq x y z
N LEU A 1 5.11 -24.28 -7.62
CA LEU A 1 5.31 -25.62 -8.21
C LEU A 1 5.15 -25.44 -9.71
N TYR A 2 6.27 -25.11 -10.35
CA TYR A 2 6.46 -24.72 -11.74
C TYR A 2 7.60 -25.59 -12.24
N ASP A 3 7.32 -26.72 -12.89
CA ASP A 3 8.40 -27.58 -13.41
C ASP A 3 8.35 -27.81 -14.93
N ASP A 4 7.30 -27.41 -15.67
CA ASP A 4 7.20 -27.73 -17.12
C ASP A 4 6.79 -26.56 -18.03
N LEU A 5 7.30 -25.34 -17.80
CA LEU A 5 7.22 -24.25 -18.78
C LEU A 5 8.63 -23.70 -19.06
N PRO A 6 8.94 -23.34 -20.33
CA PRO A 6 10.26 -22.87 -20.72
C PRO A 6 10.71 -21.72 -19.81
N THR A 7 11.88 -21.93 -19.22
CA THR A 7 12.62 -20.95 -18.44
C THR A 7 12.71 -19.62 -19.18
N GLY A 8 12.27 -18.54 -18.54
CA GLY A 8 12.58 -17.18 -18.97
C GLY A 8 11.58 -16.56 -19.94
N GLY A 9 10.55 -15.94 -19.38
CA GLY A 9 10.07 -14.67 -19.89
C GLY A 9 10.70 -13.53 -19.08
N GLU A 10 12.03 -13.43 -19.07
CA GLU A 10 12.65 -12.14 -18.79
C GLU A 10 12.23 -11.19 -19.92
N VAL A 11 11.49 -10.12 -19.61
CA VAL A 11 11.61 -8.91 -20.45
C VAL A 11 12.88 -8.21 -20.01
N SER A 12 14.03 -8.78 -20.40
CA SER A 12 15.31 -8.11 -20.33
C SER A 12 15.35 -7.06 -21.45
N PHE A 13 15.26 -5.79 -21.09
CA PHE A 13 15.67 -4.72 -22.01
C PHE A 13 17.18 -4.76 -22.15
N GLU A 14 17.70 -5.47 -23.15
CA GLU A 14 18.99 -5.16 -23.76
C GLU A 14 18.75 -4.04 -24.78
N GLY A 15 18.86 -2.81 -24.30
CA GLY A 15 18.90 -1.63 -25.14
C GLY A 15 19.95 -0.72 -24.55
N GLY A 16 21.10 -0.67 -25.21
CA GLY A 16 22.25 0.13 -24.82
C GLY A 16 21.86 1.58 -24.50
N VAL A 17 22.58 2.12 -23.53
CA VAL A 17 22.52 3.51 -23.08
C VAL A 17 22.76 4.44 -24.28
N SER A 18 21.74 5.19 -24.69
CA SER A 18 21.97 6.48 -25.36
C SER A 18 20.85 7.52 -25.23
N ASP A 19 19.61 7.19 -24.85
CA ASP A 19 18.54 8.21 -24.83
C ASP A 19 17.53 8.12 -23.68
N ALA A 20 18.04 7.91 -22.46
CA ALA A 20 17.25 7.71 -21.24
C ALA A 20 16.41 8.92 -20.77
N LYS A 21 16.44 10.07 -21.47
CA LYS A 21 15.77 11.31 -20.99
C LYS A 21 14.25 11.36 -21.19
N HIS A 22 13.65 10.45 -21.97
CA HIS A 22 12.23 10.57 -22.38
C HIS A 22 11.36 9.31 -22.18
N ARG A 23 11.87 8.24 -21.55
CA ARG A 23 11.08 7.03 -21.28
C ARG A 23 10.31 7.13 -19.96
N ARG A 24 8.99 6.93 -20.01
CA ARG A 24 8.05 6.93 -18.88
C ARG A 24 7.40 5.56 -18.74
N LEU A 25 7.30 5.05 -17.52
CA LEU A 25 6.52 3.85 -17.25
C LEU A 25 5.04 4.24 -17.07
N VAL A 26 4.16 3.65 -17.86
CA VAL A 26 2.71 3.82 -17.80
C VAL A 26 2.06 2.49 -17.48
N TYR A 27 0.97 2.51 -16.73
CA TYR A 27 0.20 1.32 -16.41
C TYR A 27 -1.15 1.37 -17.10
N ILE A 28 -1.53 0.33 -17.85
CA ILE A 28 -2.90 0.16 -18.34
C ILE A 28 -3.62 -0.79 -17.40
N ARG A 29 -4.72 -0.34 -16.79
CA ARG A 29 -5.58 -1.17 -15.94
C ARG A 29 -6.84 -1.57 -16.70
N VAL A 30 -7.19 -2.85 -16.69
CA VAL A 30 -8.42 -3.39 -17.30
C VAL A 30 -9.29 -3.99 -16.20
N THR A 31 -10.49 -3.44 -16.02
CA THR A 31 -11.50 -3.96 -15.10
C THR A 31 -12.72 -4.49 -15.85
N CYS A 32 -13.10 -5.76 -15.65
CA CYS A 32 -14.35 -6.31 -16.18
C CYS A 32 -14.90 -7.44 -15.30
N TRP A 33 -16.12 -7.91 -15.57
CA TRP A 33 -16.78 -8.98 -14.82
C TRP A 33 -17.08 -10.18 -15.72
N LEU A 34 -16.66 -11.36 -15.29
CA LEU A 34 -17.01 -12.65 -15.87
C LEU A 34 -18.16 -13.25 -15.05
N THR A 35 -19.17 -13.80 -15.71
CA THR A 35 -20.26 -14.53 -15.04
C THR A 35 -20.12 -16.03 -15.29
N ALA A 36 -20.34 -16.84 -14.25
CA ALA A 36 -20.29 -18.29 -14.32
C ALA A 36 -21.53 -18.90 -13.66
N ASP A 37 -22.14 -19.90 -14.30
CA ASP A 37 -23.31 -20.57 -13.74
C ASP A 37 -22.90 -21.61 -12.69
N ALA A 38 -23.15 -21.32 -11.42
CA ALA A 38 -22.94 -22.23 -10.30
C ALA A 38 -23.79 -21.82 -9.11
N SER A 39 -24.40 -22.77 -8.42
CA SER A 39 -25.21 -22.49 -7.22
C SER A 39 -24.42 -21.84 -6.08
N SER A 40 -23.10 -22.02 -6.06
CA SER A 40 -22.15 -21.39 -5.16
C SER A 40 -20.72 -21.52 -5.70
N TRP A 41 -19.76 -20.77 -5.14
CA TRP A 41 -18.34 -20.92 -5.46
C TRP A 41 -17.80 -22.35 -5.21
N ALA A 42 -18.30 -23.04 -4.17
CA ALA A 42 -17.93 -24.42 -3.88
C ALA A 42 -18.38 -25.40 -4.98
N ALA A 43 -19.50 -25.10 -5.63
CA ALA A 43 -20.13 -25.92 -6.67
C ALA A 43 -19.57 -25.67 -8.09
N LEU A 44 -18.49 -24.89 -8.23
CA LEU A 44 -17.85 -24.67 -9.54
C LEU A 44 -17.38 -26.01 -10.14
N PRO A 45 -17.74 -26.34 -11.39
CA PRO A 45 -17.34 -27.61 -12.00
C PRO A 45 -15.83 -27.62 -12.29
N GLU A 46 -15.18 -28.80 -12.30
CA GLU A 46 -13.75 -28.88 -12.65
C GLU A 46 -13.47 -28.48 -14.10
N SER A 47 -14.43 -28.72 -15.01
CA SER A 47 -14.41 -28.23 -16.40
C SER A 47 -14.46 -26.69 -16.52
N PHE A 48 -14.60 -25.97 -15.39
CA PHE A 48 -14.65 -24.51 -15.38
C PHE A 48 -13.39 -23.91 -16.00
N VAL A 49 -12.21 -24.49 -15.78
CA VAL A 49 -10.94 -24.00 -16.37
C VAL A 49 -10.98 -24.03 -17.90
N GLU A 50 -11.47 -25.11 -18.50
CA GLU A 50 -11.61 -25.24 -19.96
C GLU A 50 -12.64 -24.26 -20.53
N ARG A 51 -13.74 -24.03 -19.81
CA ARG A 51 -14.75 -23.02 -20.17
C ARG A 51 -14.19 -21.61 -20.07
N PHE A 52 -13.44 -21.32 -19.01
CA PHE A 52 -12.76 -20.05 -18.79
C PHE A 52 -11.78 -19.71 -19.92
N GLU A 53 -11.03 -20.72 -20.40
CA GLU A 53 -10.13 -20.61 -21.55
C GLU A 53 -10.87 -20.40 -22.88
N ASN A 54 -12.10 -20.91 -23.01
CA ASN A 54 -12.94 -20.65 -24.18
C ASN A 54 -13.55 -19.24 -24.15
N ASP A 55 -13.99 -18.76 -22.98
CA ASP A 55 -14.51 -17.40 -22.81
C ASP A 55 -13.39 -16.34 -22.92
N ARG A 56 -12.16 -16.68 -22.53
CA ARG A 56 -10.96 -15.88 -22.83
C ARG A 56 -10.84 -15.54 -24.31
N ARG A 57 -11.06 -16.50 -25.21
CA ARG A 57 -11.01 -16.27 -26.66
C ARG A 57 -12.07 -15.27 -27.14
N ARG A 58 -13.22 -15.22 -26.47
CA ARG A 58 -14.31 -14.26 -26.77
C ARG A 58 -13.98 -12.86 -26.25
N LEU A 59 -13.37 -12.76 -25.07
CA LEU A 59 -12.86 -11.49 -24.50
C LEU A 59 -11.79 -10.87 -25.42
N VAL A 60 -10.89 -11.71 -25.96
CA VAL A 60 -9.91 -11.32 -26.98
C VAL A 60 -10.58 -11.02 -28.34
N SER A 61 -11.66 -11.72 -28.71
CA SER A 61 -12.39 -11.42 -29.96
C SER A 61 -13.21 -10.13 -29.87
N ALA A 62 -13.73 -9.76 -28.69
CA ALA A 62 -14.44 -8.50 -28.47
C ALA A 62 -13.53 -7.27 -28.68
N ARG A 63 -12.21 -7.44 -28.53
CA ARG A 63 -11.16 -6.46 -28.91
C ARG A 63 -11.26 -6.04 -30.37
N ALA A 64 -11.62 -6.95 -31.29
CA ALA A 64 -11.80 -6.63 -32.70
C ALA A 64 -13.00 -5.71 -32.94
N SER A 65 -13.95 -5.65 -32.00
CA SER A 65 -15.14 -4.80 -32.06
C SER A 65 -14.99 -3.49 -31.28
N MET A 66 -14.19 -3.48 -30.20
CA MET A 66 -13.89 -2.27 -29.40
C MET A 66 -12.96 -1.26 -30.13
N LEU A 67 -12.27 -1.69 -31.18
CA LEU A 67 -11.29 -0.90 -31.93
C LEU A 67 -11.85 -0.15 -33.16
N VAL A 68 -13.15 -0.20 -33.44
CA VAL A 68 -13.70 0.30 -34.72
C VAL A 68 -14.62 1.52 -34.58
N SER A 69 -15.00 1.96 -33.38
CA SER A 69 -16.00 3.04 -33.28
C SER A 69 -15.45 4.47 -33.44
N ASP A 70 -14.19 4.80 -33.11
CA ASP A 70 -13.81 6.23 -33.03
C ASP A 70 -12.39 6.65 -33.47
N GLY A 71 -11.65 5.84 -34.22
CA GLY A 71 -10.46 6.30 -34.98
C GLY A 71 -9.31 6.96 -34.19
N ALA A 72 -9.38 7.00 -32.85
CA ALA A 72 -8.37 7.57 -31.99
C ALA A 72 -7.33 6.50 -31.65
N SER A 73 -6.13 6.66 -32.20
CA SER A 73 -4.96 5.83 -31.90
C SER A 73 -4.64 5.88 -30.39
N LEU A 74 -4.46 4.71 -29.77
CA LEU A 74 -4.07 4.60 -28.36
C LEU A 74 -2.71 5.29 -28.13
N ALA A 75 -1.79 5.23 -29.10
CA ALA A 75 -0.53 5.95 -29.10
C ALA A 75 -0.72 7.47 -29.09
N LYS A 76 -1.75 8.01 -29.76
CA LYS A 76 -2.10 9.45 -29.65
C LYS A 76 -2.62 9.82 -28.26
N LEU A 77 -3.43 8.95 -27.64
CA LEU A 77 -3.89 9.14 -26.25
C LEU A 77 -2.74 9.02 -25.24
N LEU A 78 -1.78 8.11 -25.48
CA LEU A 78 -0.58 7.92 -24.68
C LEU A 78 0.45 9.07 -24.84
N ALA A 79 0.50 9.69 -26.02
CA ALA A 79 1.38 10.82 -26.35
C ALA A 79 0.84 12.18 -25.89
N ALA A 80 -0.49 12.31 -25.71
CA ALA A 80 -1.12 13.53 -25.22
C ALA A 80 -0.76 13.77 -23.74
N ASN A 81 0.25 14.60 -23.50
CA ASN A 81 0.54 15.11 -22.16
C ASN A 81 -0.63 15.96 -21.65
N SER A 82 -1.10 15.62 -20.45
CA SER A 82 -1.75 16.49 -19.46
C SER A 82 -3.20 16.97 -19.69
N SER A 83 -3.97 16.82 -18.61
CA SER A 83 -5.09 17.66 -18.14
C SER A 83 -6.53 17.47 -18.63
N ASN A 84 -6.83 16.65 -19.64
CA ASN A 84 -8.22 16.44 -20.06
C ASN A 84 -8.70 15.00 -19.87
N SER A 85 -9.78 14.83 -19.11
CA SER A 85 -10.61 13.62 -19.10
C SER A 85 -11.34 13.52 -20.45
N ALA A 86 -11.04 12.52 -21.25
CA ALA A 86 -11.79 12.21 -22.47
C ALA A 86 -12.71 11.01 -22.18
N SER A 87 -14.03 11.20 -22.26
CA SER A 87 -15.02 10.12 -22.32
C SER A 87 -15.34 9.83 -23.79
N VAL A 88 -15.31 8.56 -24.17
CA VAL A 88 -15.75 8.11 -25.50
C VAL A 88 -16.98 7.23 -25.28
N ASP A 89 -18.15 7.72 -25.68
CA ASP A 89 -19.41 6.98 -25.55
C ASP A 89 -19.52 5.96 -26.69
N SER A 90 -19.43 4.67 -26.37
CA SER A 90 -19.68 3.56 -27.29
C SER A 90 -20.65 2.54 -26.68
N PRO A 91 -21.32 1.69 -27.47
CA PRO A 91 -22.32 0.73 -26.99
C PRO A 91 -21.75 -0.36 -26.06
N THR A 92 -20.43 -0.41 -25.91
CA THR A 92 -19.71 -1.07 -24.82
C THR A 92 -19.04 0.07 -24.06
N GLU A 93 -19.54 0.42 -22.87
CA GLU A 93 -19.04 1.57 -22.11
C GLU A 93 -17.57 1.34 -21.72
N LEU A 94 -16.68 1.95 -22.49
CA LEU A 94 -15.24 1.82 -22.42
C LEU A 94 -14.74 3.17 -21.90
N TYR A 95 -14.50 3.24 -20.59
CA TYR A 95 -14.13 4.47 -19.93
C TYR A 95 -12.62 4.51 -19.72
N CYS A 96 -11.95 5.45 -20.38
CA CYS A 96 -10.51 5.67 -20.21
C CYS A 96 -10.25 6.88 -19.30
N ARG A 97 -9.59 6.71 -18.16
CA ARG A 97 -9.13 7.82 -17.30
C ARG A 97 -7.62 7.83 -17.21
N TRP A 98 -7.04 9.01 -17.40
CA TRP A 98 -5.63 9.23 -17.09
C TRP A 98 -5.49 9.74 -15.65
N SER A 99 -4.69 9.05 -14.83
CA SER A 99 -4.40 9.48 -13.47
C SER A 99 -2.95 9.15 -13.09
N HIS A 100 -2.13 10.19 -12.85
CA HIS A 100 -0.78 10.06 -12.25
C HIS A 100 0.12 8.95 -12.87
N GLY A 101 0.17 8.82 -14.20
CA GLY A 101 0.98 7.79 -14.87
C GLY A 101 0.31 6.41 -15.00
N THR A 102 -0.98 6.32 -14.66
CA THR A 102 -1.86 5.17 -14.92
C THR A 102 -2.94 5.58 -15.91
N ILE A 103 -3.27 4.68 -16.82
CA ILE A 103 -4.44 4.74 -17.70
C ILE A 103 -5.38 3.65 -17.22
N ASP A 104 -6.47 4.06 -16.60
CA ASP A 104 -7.54 3.17 -16.20
C ASP A 104 -8.47 2.99 -17.40
N VAL A 105 -8.56 1.77 -17.91
CA VAL A 105 -9.49 1.35 -18.96
C VAL A 105 -10.56 0.49 -18.29
N ASP A 106 -11.65 1.12 -17.87
CA ASP A 106 -12.80 0.39 -17.39
C ASP A 106 -13.62 -0.06 -18.59
N CYS A 107 -13.78 -1.36 -18.74
CA CYS A 107 -14.63 -1.90 -19.77
C CYS A 107 -15.69 -2.78 -19.13
N THR A 108 -16.92 -2.29 -19.13
CA THR A 108 -18.06 -3.13 -18.80
C THR A 108 -18.40 -3.94 -20.04
N VAL A 109 -17.65 -5.01 -20.31
CA VAL A 109 -18.11 -6.03 -21.26
C VAL A 109 -19.10 -6.91 -20.49
N PRO A 110 -20.41 -6.86 -20.75
CA PRO A 110 -21.28 -7.97 -20.40
C PRO A 110 -20.79 -9.16 -21.22
N ILE A 111 -19.97 -10.01 -20.62
CA ILE A 111 -19.59 -11.26 -21.26
C ILE A 111 -20.87 -12.06 -21.29
N ALA A 112 -21.41 -12.21 -22.50
CA ALA A 112 -22.70 -12.84 -22.75
C ALA A 112 -22.82 -14.08 -21.88
N THR A 113 -23.82 -14.06 -20.98
CA THR A 113 -24.28 -15.26 -20.28
C THR A 113 -24.47 -16.30 -21.36
N VAL A 114 -23.60 -17.31 -21.39
CA VAL A 114 -23.73 -18.37 -22.37
C VAL A 114 -24.94 -19.15 -21.93
N ALA A 115 -26.08 -18.86 -22.57
CA ALA A 115 -27.31 -19.57 -22.37
C ALA A 115 -26.99 -21.07 -22.24
N THR A 116 -27.39 -21.62 -21.10
CA THR A 116 -27.41 -23.05 -20.85
C THR A 116 -27.83 -23.76 -22.13
N VAL A 117 -27.00 -24.67 -22.63
CA VAL A 117 -27.45 -25.66 -23.60
C VAL A 117 -28.60 -26.39 -22.91
N SER A 118 -29.83 -26.05 -23.29
CA SER A 118 -31.01 -26.78 -22.85
C SER A 118 -30.91 -28.16 -23.46
N SER A 119 -30.43 -29.15 -22.70
CA SER A 119 -30.88 -30.51 -22.95
C SER A 119 -32.38 -30.50 -22.70
N SER A 120 -33.13 -30.84 -23.74
CA SER A 120 -34.57 -31.04 -23.71
C SER A 120 -34.92 -31.99 -22.55
N GLY A 121 -35.40 -31.42 -21.45
CA GLY A 121 -35.76 -32.16 -20.25
C GLY A 121 -36.19 -31.20 -19.16
N THR A 122 -37.47 -31.20 -18.86
CA THR A 122 -38.15 -30.40 -17.84
C THR A 122 -37.45 -30.46 -16.48
N ASN A 123 -36.60 -29.49 -16.19
CA ASN A 123 -36.31 -29.02 -14.84
C ASN A 123 -35.69 -27.63 -14.91
N ARG A 124 -36.39 -26.62 -14.37
CA ARG A 124 -35.81 -25.30 -14.13
C ARG A 124 -34.76 -25.45 -13.02
N SER A 125 -33.53 -25.78 -13.38
CA SER A 125 -32.38 -25.62 -12.50
C SER A 125 -32.22 -24.12 -12.24
N SER A 126 -32.43 -23.70 -10.99
CA SER A 126 -32.11 -22.36 -10.53
C SER A 126 -30.60 -22.14 -10.68
N CYS A 127 -30.20 -21.55 -11.81
CA CYS A 127 -28.83 -21.12 -12.06
C CYS A 127 -28.60 -19.86 -11.22
N VAL A 128 -27.72 -19.95 -10.25
CA VAL A 128 -27.13 -18.78 -9.60
C VAL A 128 -25.91 -18.42 -10.42
N SER A 129 -25.72 -17.13 -10.72
CA SER A 129 -24.54 -16.66 -11.44
C SER A 129 -23.51 -16.14 -10.44
N VAL A 130 -22.27 -16.57 -10.61
CA VAL A 130 -21.12 -16.13 -9.82
C VAL A 130 -20.33 -15.12 -10.64
N GLY A 131 -20.12 -13.92 -10.08
CA GLY A 131 -19.33 -12.87 -10.70
C GLY A 131 -17.84 -12.96 -10.33
N ILE A 132 -16.96 -12.90 -11.33
CA ILE A 132 -15.50 -12.89 -11.17
C ILE A 132 -14.96 -11.57 -11.71
N LYS A 133 -14.32 -10.78 -10.86
CA LYS A 133 -13.70 -9.51 -11.24
C LYS A 133 -12.34 -9.77 -11.89
N ILE A 134 -12.16 -9.31 -13.12
CA ILE A 134 -10.87 -9.13 -13.76
C ILE A 134 -10.36 -7.75 -13.35
N ASN A 135 -9.11 -7.69 -12.86
CA ASN A 135 -8.41 -6.47 -12.49
C ASN A 135 -6.96 -6.60 -12.95
N TYR A 136 -6.71 -6.42 -14.25
CA TYR A 136 -5.41 -6.64 -14.87
C TYR A 136 -4.63 -5.34 -15.01
N LEU A 137 -3.36 -5.33 -14.59
CA LEU A 137 -2.42 -4.22 -14.75
C LEU A 137 -1.28 -4.58 -15.71
N CYS A 138 -1.15 -3.83 -16.80
CA CYS A 138 -0.10 -3.98 -17.80
C CYS A 138 0.92 -2.84 -17.71
N PRO A 139 2.20 -3.10 -17.34
CA PRO A 139 3.25 -2.10 -17.38
C PRO A 139 3.77 -1.89 -18.81
N LEU A 140 3.80 -0.64 -19.26
CA LEU A 140 4.31 -0.23 -20.57
C LEU A 140 5.40 0.83 -20.39
N LEU A 141 6.54 0.65 -21.05
CA LEU A 141 7.59 1.66 -21.08
C LEU A 141 7.46 2.48 -22.35
N ILE A 142 7.12 3.76 -22.21
CA ILE A 142 6.81 4.68 -23.31
C ILE A 142 7.89 5.76 -23.38
N GLY A 143 8.77 5.72 -24.39
CA GLY A 143 9.56 6.86 -24.90
C GLY A 143 10.24 6.56 -26.25
N GLY A 144 10.05 7.44 -27.24
CA GLY A 144 10.32 7.19 -28.68
C GLY A 144 9.02 7.08 -29.53
N ASP A 145 9.13 6.74 -30.81
CA ASP A 145 7.99 6.33 -31.65
C ASP A 145 7.56 4.91 -31.23
N PHE A 146 6.32 4.73 -30.76
CA PHE A 146 5.73 3.40 -30.52
C PHE A 146 4.63 3.15 -31.53
N GLU A 147 4.61 1.93 -32.07
CA GLU A 147 3.50 1.46 -32.88
C GLU A 147 2.37 0.96 -31.97
N ASP A 148 1.13 1.33 -32.29
CA ASP A 148 -0.07 0.88 -31.57
C ASP A 148 -0.11 -0.64 -31.44
N ASP A 149 0.32 -1.35 -32.48
CA ASP A 149 0.32 -2.80 -32.53
C ASP A 149 1.19 -3.46 -31.45
N GLU A 150 2.34 -2.87 -31.11
CA GLU A 150 3.22 -3.41 -30.07
C GLU A 150 2.57 -3.30 -28.68
N VAL A 151 1.93 -2.16 -28.40
CA VAL A 151 1.19 -1.94 -27.15
C VAL A 151 0.07 -2.96 -27.01
N TRP A 152 -0.70 -3.15 -28.08
CA TRP A 152 -1.83 -4.07 -28.08
C TRP A 152 -1.40 -5.54 -27.99
N GLN A 153 -0.31 -5.94 -28.65
CA GLN A 153 0.25 -7.29 -28.52
C GLN A 153 0.67 -7.59 -27.08
N ARG A 154 1.32 -6.63 -26.41
CA ARG A 154 1.73 -6.78 -25.00
C ARG A 154 0.53 -6.84 -24.05
N LEU A 155 -0.47 -5.99 -24.26
CA LEU A 155 -1.69 -5.99 -23.47
C LEU A 155 -2.41 -7.34 -23.59
N ASP A 156 -2.53 -7.85 -24.82
CA ASP A 156 -3.21 -9.11 -25.12
C ASP A 156 -2.50 -10.32 -24.51
N ALA A 157 -1.20 -10.45 -24.76
CA ALA A 157 -0.40 -11.54 -24.21
C ALA A 157 -0.48 -11.58 -22.67
N GLY A 158 -0.38 -10.42 -22.02
CA GLY A 158 -0.45 -10.36 -20.55
C GLY A 158 -1.85 -10.53 -19.98
N LEU A 159 -2.91 -10.09 -20.69
CA LEU A 159 -4.30 -10.35 -20.30
C LEU A 159 -4.64 -11.84 -20.43
N VAL A 160 -4.14 -12.51 -21.48
CA VAL A 160 -4.28 -13.96 -21.67
C VAL A 160 -3.66 -14.72 -20.52
N ASP A 161 -2.43 -14.39 -20.13
CA ASP A 161 -1.78 -14.97 -18.96
C ASP A 161 -2.57 -14.67 -17.67
N TYR A 162 -3.02 -13.43 -17.48
CA TYR A 162 -3.80 -13.04 -16.31
C TYR A 162 -5.06 -13.86 -16.14
N VAL A 163 -5.88 -13.96 -17.19
CA VAL A 163 -7.15 -14.70 -17.20
C VAL A 163 -6.86 -16.18 -16.91
N ARG A 164 -5.89 -16.79 -17.59
CA ARG A 164 -5.50 -18.17 -17.32
C ARG A 164 -5.17 -18.42 -15.84
N GLN A 165 -4.32 -17.58 -15.25
CA GLN A 165 -3.92 -17.71 -13.84
C GLN A 165 -5.08 -17.47 -12.87
N LEU A 166 -5.94 -16.49 -13.16
CA LEU A 166 -7.16 -16.22 -12.39
C LEU A 166 -8.09 -17.43 -12.40
N GLY A 167 -8.36 -18.02 -13.56
CA GLY A 167 -9.21 -19.20 -13.72
C GLY A 167 -8.69 -20.42 -12.96
N LEU A 168 -7.38 -20.70 -13.08
CA LEU A 168 -6.72 -21.78 -12.32
C LEU A 168 -6.80 -21.56 -10.82
N THR A 169 -6.62 -20.31 -10.36
CA THR A 169 -6.66 -19.97 -8.93
C THR A 169 -8.07 -20.09 -8.37
N VAL A 170 -9.08 -19.57 -9.08
CA VAL A 170 -10.49 -19.70 -8.70
C VAL A 170 -10.92 -21.16 -8.67
N ALA A 171 -10.51 -21.97 -9.65
CA ALA A 171 -10.81 -23.39 -9.69
C ALA A 171 -10.15 -24.15 -8.52
N LYS A 172 -8.91 -23.79 -8.18
CA LYS A 172 -8.17 -24.38 -7.06
C LYS A 172 -8.81 -24.07 -5.71
N TRP A 173 -9.14 -22.80 -5.45
CA TRP A 173 -9.65 -22.38 -4.14
C TRP A 173 -11.16 -22.49 -4.00
N ARG A 174 -11.90 -22.56 -5.13
CA ARG A 174 -13.36 -22.57 -5.16
C ARG A 174 -13.96 -21.42 -4.35
N ARG A 175 -13.35 -20.24 -4.47
CA ARG A 175 -13.63 -19.01 -3.71
C ARG A 175 -13.44 -17.77 -4.58
N PRO A 176 -14.12 -16.66 -4.26
CA PRO A 176 -13.80 -15.37 -4.87
C PRO A 176 -12.36 -14.96 -4.52
N VAL A 177 -11.70 -14.24 -5.43
CA VAL A 177 -10.33 -13.80 -5.25
C VAL A 177 -10.15 -12.33 -5.56
N ASP A 178 -9.28 -11.67 -4.80
CA ASP A 178 -8.79 -10.32 -5.06
C ASP A 178 -7.43 -10.37 -5.76
N THR A 179 -7.28 -9.56 -6.80
CA THR A 179 -5.96 -9.37 -7.45
C THR A 179 -5.23 -8.20 -6.80
N ASN A 180 -4.05 -8.48 -6.25
CA ASN A 180 -3.18 -7.46 -5.69
C ASN A 180 -1.85 -7.37 -6.45
N TYR A 181 -1.38 -6.13 -6.65
CA TYR A 181 -0.11 -5.84 -7.31
C TYR A 181 0.89 -5.25 -6.34
N TYR A 182 2.14 -5.69 -6.40
CA TYR A 182 3.23 -5.23 -5.54
C TYR A 182 4.39 -4.76 -6.40
N ARG A 183 5.05 -3.67 -6.00
CA ARG A 183 6.30 -3.23 -6.62
C ARG A 183 7.46 -3.65 -5.71
N LEU A 184 8.30 -4.55 -6.19
CA LEU A 184 9.57 -4.90 -5.57
C LEU A 184 10.63 -3.93 -6.10
N THR A 185 11.13 -3.04 -5.23
CA THR A 185 12.13 -2.02 -5.58
C THR A 185 13.54 -2.38 -5.17
N GLU A 186 13.73 -3.40 -4.33
CA GLU A 186 15.05 -3.81 -3.88
C GLU A 186 15.66 -4.86 -4.80
N PRO A 187 16.99 -4.79 -5.02
CA PRO A 187 17.68 -5.78 -5.80
C PRO A 187 17.72 -7.07 -4.97
N LEU A 188 16.90 -8.04 -5.34
CA LEU A 188 17.32 -9.43 -5.31
C LEU A 188 18.54 -9.50 -6.24
N VAL A 189 19.74 -9.23 -5.70
CA VAL A 189 21.04 -9.22 -6.39
C VAL A 189 20.99 -8.60 -7.80
N GLY A 190 21.19 -7.27 -7.91
CA GLY A 190 21.43 -6.57 -9.19
C GLY A 190 20.22 -6.30 -10.11
N GLY A 191 18.99 -6.64 -9.72
CA GLY A 191 17.81 -6.58 -10.60
C GLY A 191 16.99 -5.28 -10.58
N ARG A 192 16.43 -4.93 -11.75
CA ARG A 192 15.46 -3.84 -11.98
C ARG A 192 14.17 -4.02 -11.15
N PRO A 193 13.40 -2.95 -10.85
CA PRO A 193 12.14 -3.05 -10.13
C PRO A 193 11.18 -4.04 -10.81
N ARG A 194 10.56 -4.94 -10.03
CA ARG A 194 9.61 -5.95 -10.54
C ARG A 194 8.19 -5.66 -10.07
N LEU A 195 7.23 -5.72 -11.00
CA LEU A 195 5.81 -5.74 -10.68
C LEU A 195 5.41 -7.21 -10.44
N ILE A 196 4.92 -7.50 -9.24
CA ILE A 196 4.44 -8.83 -8.85
C ILE A 196 2.92 -8.78 -8.74
N ARG A 197 2.27 -9.81 -9.28
CA ARG A 197 0.83 -10.04 -9.14
C ARG A 197 0.62 -11.26 -8.25
N VAL A 198 -0.27 -11.15 -7.28
CA VAL A 198 -0.74 -12.27 -6.46
C VAL A 198 -2.25 -12.23 -6.34
N PHE A 199 -2.84 -13.40 -6.08
CA PHE A 199 -4.27 -13.54 -5.82
C PHE A 199 -4.49 -13.83 -4.35
N TYR A 200 -5.48 -13.19 -3.76
CA TYR A 200 -5.89 -13.39 -2.38
C TYR A 200 -7.28 -14.01 -2.32
N PRO A 201 -7.49 -15.13 -1.62
CA PRO A 201 -8.82 -15.68 -1.42
C PRO A 201 -9.65 -14.77 -0.50
N ILE A 202 -10.80 -14.32 -0.98
CA ILE A 202 -11.73 -13.50 -0.18
C ILE A 202 -12.34 -14.41 0.90
N GLY A 203 -12.32 -13.92 2.15
CA GLY A 203 -12.81 -14.65 3.31
C GLY A 203 -11.82 -15.64 3.94
N ALA A 204 -10.55 -15.65 3.49
CA ALA A 204 -9.51 -16.42 4.17
C ALA A 204 -9.15 -15.82 5.54
N ASP A 205 -8.83 -16.69 6.49
CA ASP A 205 -8.43 -16.30 7.83
C ASP A 205 -6.95 -15.84 7.89
N THR A 206 -6.56 -15.29 9.04
CA THR A 206 -5.20 -14.73 9.24
C THR A 206 -4.09 -15.75 9.02
N ASP A 207 -4.30 -17.02 9.38
CA ASP A 207 -3.29 -18.07 9.28
C ASP A 207 -3.14 -18.55 7.83
N GLU A 208 -4.24 -18.73 7.10
CA GLU A 208 -4.23 -19.02 5.66
C GLU A 208 -3.48 -17.92 4.90
N LEU A 209 -3.80 -16.66 5.18
CA LEU A 209 -3.13 -15.51 4.56
C LEU A 209 -1.63 -15.45 4.92
N ARG A 210 -1.25 -15.79 6.15
CA ARG A 210 0.15 -15.86 6.59
C ARG A 210 0.91 -16.94 5.80
N GLN A 211 0.35 -18.14 5.66
CA GLN A 211 0.97 -19.23 4.91
C GLN A 211 1.15 -18.89 3.42
N LEU A 212 0.16 -18.24 2.80
CA LEU A 212 0.24 -17.79 1.41
C LEU A 212 1.39 -16.78 1.22
N ARG A 213 1.49 -15.78 2.10
CA ARG A 213 2.57 -14.78 2.04
C ARG A 213 3.94 -15.42 2.25
N HIS A 214 4.09 -16.30 3.24
CA HIS A 214 5.34 -17.04 3.46
C HIS A 214 5.75 -17.84 2.21
N GLY A 215 4.79 -18.50 1.57
CA GLY A 215 4.99 -19.22 0.32
C GLY A 215 5.44 -18.32 -0.84
N TRP A 216 4.86 -17.12 -0.99
CA TRP A 216 5.30 -16.17 -2.02
C TRP A 216 6.68 -15.58 -1.73
N HIS A 217 7.00 -15.31 -0.46
CA HIS A 217 8.35 -14.90 -0.07
C HIS A 217 9.40 -15.93 -0.50
N GLU A 218 9.12 -17.20 -0.25
CA GLU A 218 10.00 -18.30 -0.62
C GLU A 218 10.12 -18.48 -2.13
N GLN A 219 8.98 -18.51 -2.85
CA GLN A 219 8.96 -18.69 -4.30
C GLN A 219 9.64 -17.56 -5.07
N LEU A 220 9.56 -16.33 -4.56
CA LEU A 220 10.12 -15.14 -5.20
C LEU A 220 11.49 -14.74 -4.64
N GLY A 221 12.04 -15.52 -3.70
CA GLY A 221 13.32 -15.23 -3.04
C GLY A 221 13.31 -13.94 -2.21
N VAL A 222 12.14 -13.43 -1.84
CA VAL A 222 12.02 -12.20 -1.04
C VAL A 222 12.35 -12.52 0.41
N PRO A 223 13.31 -11.82 1.04
CA PRO A 223 13.67 -12.06 2.43
C PRO A 223 12.47 -12.07 3.36
N LYS A 224 12.37 -13.10 4.21
CA LYS A 224 11.29 -13.26 5.20
C LYS A 224 11.44 -12.33 6.41
N THR A 225 12.46 -11.46 6.38
CA THR A 225 12.73 -10.48 7.44
C THR A 225 11.82 -9.26 7.41
N ARG A 226 11.01 -9.12 6.35
CA ARG A 226 10.07 -8.00 6.19
C ARG A 226 8.83 -8.45 5.42
N PRO A 227 7.65 -7.88 5.70
CA PRO A 227 6.45 -8.19 4.94
C PRO A 227 6.47 -7.43 3.62
N VAL A 228 6.19 -8.11 2.53
CA VAL A 228 6.00 -7.49 1.22
C VAL A 228 4.56 -7.65 0.73
N PHE A 229 4.02 -8.85 0.84
CA PHE A 229 2.79 -9.21 0.13
C PHE A 229 1.52 -8.89 0.90
N TRP A 230 1.56 -8.08 1.95
CA TRP A 230 0.36 -7.76 2.72
C TRP A 230 -0.68 -6.99 1.87
N PRO A 231 -2.00 -7.25 1.99
CA PRO A 231 -2.99 -6.57 1.16
C PRO A 231 -2.88 -5.04 1.19
N ALA A 232 -2.57 -4.45 2.34
CA ALA A 232 -2.43 -3.00 2.49
C ALA A 232 -1.17 -2.42 1.82
N MET A 233 -0.17 -3.26 1.52
CA MET A 233 1.05 -2.90 0.78
C MET A 233 0.89 -2.99 -0.73
N ARG A 234 -0.30 -3.35 -1.22
CA ARG A 234 -0.57 -3.35 -2.66
C ARG A 234 -0.41 -1.95 -3.24
N LEU A 235 -0.07 -1.89 -4.53
CA LEU A 235 -0.17 -0.67 -5.31
C LEU A 235 -1.60 -0.14 -5.24
N LYS A 236 -1.74 1.13 -4.84
CA LYS A 236 -3.00 1.85 -4.78
C LYS A 236 -3.08 2.73 -6.03
N PHE A 237 -4.16 2.62 -6.79
CA PHE A 237 -4.40 3.47 -7.96
C PHE A 237 -5.33 4.61 -7.57
N ALA A 238 -5.17 5.78 -8.20
CA ALA A 238 -5.97 6.96 -7.86
C ALA A 238 -7.48 6.72 -8.06
N ALA A 239 -7.87 5.90 -9.03
CA ALA A 239 -9.25 5.49 -9.25
C ALA A 239 -9.84 4.70 -8.06
N ASP A 240 -9.04 3.90 -7.35
CA ASP A 240 -9.51 3.13 -6.18
C ASP A 240 -9.84 4.05 -5.00
N GLN A 241 -9.19 5.21 -4.90
CA GLN A 241 -9.41 6.19 -3.82
C GLN A 241 -10.70 7.00 -4.01
N LEU A 242 -11.22 7.07 -5.23
CA LEU A 242 -12.45 7.81 -5.53
C LEU A 242 -13.70 6.99 -5.19
N LEU A 243 -13.66 5.67 -5.34
CA LEU A 243 -14.80 4.77 -5.08
C LEU A 243 -15.10 4.59 -3.59
N SER A 244 -14.08 4.64 -2.73
CA SER A 244 -14.24 4.52 -1.27
C SER A 244 -14.98 5.69 -0.62
N THR A 245 -15.23 6.78 -1.35
CA THR A 245 -15.93 7.96 -0.81
C THR A 245 -17.45 7.86 -0.87
N SER A 246 -18.01 6.85 -1.56
CA SER A 246 -19.45 6.78 -1.85
C SER A 246 -20.27 5.82 -0.96
N ASP A 247 -19.63 4.83 -0.31
CA ASP A 247 -20.31 3.83 0.55
C ASP A 247 -20.06 4.03 2.06
N ALA A 248 -19.49 5.16 2.46
CA ALA A 248 -19.23 5.49 3.86
C ALA A 248 -20.53 5.92 4.57
N GLY A 249 -21.39 4.95 4.90
CA GLY A 249 -22.55 5.14 5.76
C GLY A 249 -22.13 5.71 7.13
N ASN A 250 -22.70 6.85 7.49
CA ASN A 250 -22.89 7.49 8.83
C ASN A 250 -22.11 6.97 10.07
N GLY A 251 -20.82 6.66 9.92
CA GLY A 251 -19.93 6.29 11.02
C GLY A 251 -18.45 6.42 10.67
N ALA A 252 -18.11 7.11 9.58
CA ALA A 252 -16.77 7.12 9.01
C ALA A 252 -15.77 7.91 9.87
N ASP A 253 -14.71 7.20 10.27
CA ASP A 253 -13.56 7.69 11.03
C ASP A 253 -12.81 8.83 10.31
N GLU A 254 -12.36 9.81 11.08
CA GLU A 254 -11.70 11.05 10.62
C GLU A 254 -10.36 10.82 9.89
N ASP A 255 -9.86 9.59 9.81
CA ASP A 255 -8.65 9.19 9.07
C ASP A 255 -8.88 9.09 7.54
N GLU A 256 -10.13 9.26 7.06
CA GLU A 256 -10.49 9.17 5.64
C GLU A 256 -11.02 10.46 4.99
N SER A 257 -11.29 11.52 5.76
CA SER A 257 -11.36 12.85 5.14
C SER A 257 -9.93 13.23 4.74
N GLY A 258 -9.63 13.45 3.46
CA GLY A 258 -8.29 13.70 2.91
C GLY A 258 -7.55 14.97 3.42
N ARG A 259 -7.79 15.35 4.67
CA ARG A 259 -7.25 16.48 5.42
C ARG A 259 -5.87 16.21 6.01
N LEU A 260 -5.55 14.95 6.36
CA LEU A 260 -4.25 14.61 6.93
C LEU A 260 -3.20 14.37 5.84
N VAL A 261 -2.00 14.92 6.06
CA VAL A 261 -0.88 14.75 5.13
C VAL A 261 -0.33 13.34 5.25
N ILE A 262 -0.25 12.64 4.11
CA ILE A 262 0.36 11.32 4.02
C ILE A 262 1.83 11.44 3.66
N ASN A 263 2.67 10.72 4.40
CA ASN A 263 4.11 10.60 4.14
C ASN A 263 4.83 11.94 3.89
N PRO A 264 4.70 12.96 4.77
CA PRO A 264 5.33 14.26 4.57
C PRO A 264 6.85 14.17 4.37
N HIS A 265 7.49 13.14 4.91
CA HIS A 265 8.91 12.88 4.74
C HIS A 265 9.39 12.71 3.30
N LEU A 266 8.52 12.34 2.36
CA LEU A 266 8.87 12.23 0.94
C LEU A 266 9.23 13.59 0.32
N LYS A 267 8.89 14.70 1.00
CA LYS A 267 9.28 16.06 0.62
C LYS A 267 10.44 16.60 1.47
N ALA A 268 10.96 15.84 2.42
CA ALA A 268 12.16 16.20 3.17
C ALA A 268 13.38 16.21 2.23
N LYS A 269 14.34 17.09 2.50
CA LYS A 269 15.62 17.07 1.77
C LYS A 269 16.28 15.69 1.98
N PRO A 270 16.69 14.98 0.92
CA PRO A 270 17.32 13.67 1.07
C PRO A 270 18.65 13.79 1.81
N GLN A 271 19.00 12.77 2.59
CA GLN A 271 20.37 12.60 3.12
C GLN A 271 21.22 11.84 2.10
N PRO A 272 22.55 11.98 2.16
CA PRO A 272 23.44 11.07 1.44
C PRO A 272 23.14 9.62 1.84
N ASP A 273 23.01 8.74 0.85
CA ASP A 273 22.85 7.29 1.04
C ASP A 273 23.99 6.51 0.39
N THR A 274 25.10 7.21 0.15
CA THR A 274 26.35 6.63 -0.33
C THR A 274 27.34 6.55 0.82
N ALA A 275 28.17 5.51 0.83
CA ALA A 275 29.25 5.37 1.80
C ALA A 275 30.04 6.68 1.96
N PRO A 276 30.36 7.11 3.19
CA PRO A 276 30.23 6.36 4.46
C PRO A 276 28.85 6.49 5.15
N TRP A 277 27.85 7.08 4.50
CA TRP A 277 26.51 7.23 5.08
C TRP A 277 25.66 5.99 4.88
N VAL A 278 25.00 5.56 5.94
CA VAL A 278 23.97 4.52 5.94
C VAL A 278 22.67 5.16 6.40
N THR A 279 21.67 5.21 5.52
CA THR A 279 20.36 5.79 5.82
C THR A 279 19.27 4.72 5.79
N ARG A 280 18.39 4.70 6.79
CA ARG A 280 17.19 3.86 6.82
C ARG A 280 16.00 4.69 7.26
N LEU A 281 14.86 4.49 6.61
CA LEU A 281 13.64 5.26 6.78
C LEU A 281 12.48 4.33 7.14
N VAL A 282 11.40 4.93 7.65
CA VAL A 282 10.06 4.35 7.72
C VAL A 282 9.69 3.70 6.39
N GLN A 283 9.07 2.51 6.45
CA GLN A 283 8.63 1.75 5.29
C GLN A 283 7.11 1.67 5.25
N GLY A 284 6.50 2.16 4.16
CA GLY A 284 5.05 2.21 3.98
C GLY A 284 4.39 3.50 4.45
N ASP A 285 3.08 3.56 4.31
CA ASP A 285 2.31 4.79 4.48
C ASP A 285 1.95 5.05 5.95
N TYR A 286 1.96 6.33 6.33
CA TYR A 286 1.39 6.83 7.58
C TYR A 286 0.76 8.20 7.36
N ALA A 287 -0.22 8.54 8.20
CA ALA A 287 -0.81 9.88 8.25
C ALA A 287 -0.13 10.69 9.36
N TYR A 288 0.08 11.97 9.11
CA TYR A 288 0.67 12.89 10.08
C TYR A 288 -0.38 13.45 11.02
N TYR A 289 -0.40 12.93 12.25
CA TYR A 289 -1.20 13.48 13.34
C TYR A 289 -0.38 14.51 14.11
N HIS A 290 -0.98 15.68 14.34
CA HIS A 290 -0.38 16.83 15.01
C HIS A 290 -1.42 17.58 15.85
N TYR A 291 -1.02 18.67 16.51
CA TYR A 291 -1.95 19.49 17.28
C TYR A 291 -3.08 20.04 16.44
N GLY A 292 -4.30 19.96 16.97
CA GLY A 292 -5.50 20.40 16.24
C GLY A 292 -5.97 19.42 15.17
N SER A 293 -5.27 18.30 14.91
CA SER A 293 -5.79 17.25 14.02
C SER A 293 -7.15 16.77 14.50
N CYS A 294 -8.06 16.58 13.53
CA CYS A 294 -9.46 16.23 13.75
C CYS A 294 -10.23 17.27 14.58
N GLY A 295 -9.83 18.54 14.54
CA GLY A 295 -10.50 19.63 15.25
C GLY A 295 -10.34 19.58 16.78
N PHE A 296 -9.48 18.71 17.32
CA PHE A 296 -9.31 18.53 18.76
C PHE A 296 -8.20 19.43 19.30
N HIS A 297 -8.53 20.28 20.29
CA HIS A 297 -7.59 21.23 20.88
C HIS A 297 -6.71 20.56 21.95
N ASP A 298 -5.53 20.10 21.53
CA ASP A 298 -4.55 19.45 22.40
C ASP A 298 -3.17 20.12 22.45
N SER A 299 -3.09 21.36 21.95
CA SER A 299 -1.89 22.18 22.03
C SER A 299 -1.37 22.27 23.46
N GLY A 300 -0.11 21.88 23.63
CA GLY A 300 0.58 21.93 24.91
C GLY A 300 0.30 20.76 25.85
N TRP A 301 -0.25 19.63 25.38
CA TRP A 301 -0.29 18.39 26.17
C TRP A 301 -0.44 17.10 25.35
N GLY A 302 -0.88 17.21 24.09
CA GLY A 302 -1.22 16.06 23.25
C GLY A 302 -0.07 15.43 22.46
N CYS A 303 1.18 15.92 22.55
CA CYS A 303 2.24 15.57 21.59
C CYS A 303 2.51 14.06 21.54
N ALA A 304 2.51 13.41 22.69
CA ALA A 304 2.64 11.96 22.82
C ALA A 304 1.46 11.20 22.17
N TYR A 305 0.23 11.66 22.40
CA TYR A 305 -0.97 11.09 21.79
C TYR A 305 -0.90 11.16 20.26
N ARG A 306 -0.48 12.30 19.70
CA ARG A 306 -0.34 12.48 18.24
C ARG A 306 0.76 11.61 17.63
N SER A 307 1.86 11.43 18.36
CA SER A 307 2.90 10.47 17.95
C SER A 307 2.35 9.03 17.94
N LEU A 308 1.58 8.63 18.95
CA LEU A 308 0.90 7.32 18.96
C LEU A 308 -0.10 7.19 17.83
N GLN A 309 -0.93 8.21 17.56
CA GLN A 309 -1.88 8.20 16.44
C GLN A 309 -1.15 8.04 15.09
N THR A 310 -0.01 8.69 14.92
CA THR A 310 0.85 8.51 13.72
C THR A 310 1.31 7.06 13.60
N ILE A 311 1.78 6.44 14.69
CA ILE A 311 2.17 5.02 14.73
C ILE A 311 0.98 4.10 14.39
N VAL A 312 -0.18 4.34 15.00
CA VAL A 312 -1.37 3.51 14.76
C VAL A 312 -1.89 3.68 13.34
N SER A 313 -1.79 4.88 12.77
CA SER A 313 -2.11 5.11 11.35
C SER A 313 -1.21 4.31 10.42
N TRP A 314 0.08 4.15 10.78
CA TRP A 314 1.00 3.28 10.05
C TRP A 314 0.56 1.82 10.18
N LEU A 315 0.25 1.34 11.38
CA LEU A 315 -0.22 -0.03 11.60
C LEU A 315 -1.47 -0.34 10.78
N ARG A 316 -2.45 0.56 10.78
CA ARG A 316 -3.68 0.45 9.98
C ARG A 316 -3.38 0.45 8.49
N ARG A 317 -2.58 1.40 7.99
CA ARG A 317 -2.20 1.51 6.57
C ARG A 317 -1.28 0.39 6.10
N ARG A 318 -0.60 -0.31 7.02
CA ARG A 318 0.14 -1.55 6.77
C ARG A 318 -0.74 -2.79 6.88
N GLY A 319 -1.98 -2.66 7.33
CA GLY A 319 -2.93 -3.76 7.51
C GLY A 319 -2.64 -4.64 8.72
N VAL A 320 -1.80 -4.16 9.66
CA VAL A 320 -1.47 -4.85 10.93
C VAL A 320 -2.67 -4.88 11.86
N ILE A 321 -3.50 -3.84 11.77
CA ILE A 321 -4.77 -3.75 12.47
C ILE A 321 -5.83 -3.24 11.51
N ASP A 322 -7.08 -3.61 11.78
CA ASP A 322 -8.26 -3.02 11.12
C ASP A 322 -8.91 -1.91 11.96
N ALA A 323 -8.61 -1.89 13.26
CA ALA A 323 -9.15 -0.92 14.20
C ALA A 323 -8.77 0.53 13.81
N PRO A 324 -9.68 1.49 14.06
CA PRO A 324 -9.42 2.89 13.73
C PRO A 324 -8.34 3.50 14.62
N VAL A 325 -7.79 4.63 14.16
CA VAL A 325 -6.82 5.40 14.94
C VAL A 325 -7.50 5.95 16.20
N PRO A 326 -7.01 5.62 17.42
CA PRO A 326 -7.70 5.95 18.65
C PRO A 326 -7.67 7.45 18.95
N LYS A 327 -8.79 7.99 19.43
CA LYS A 327 -8.86 9.35 20.00
C LYS A 327 -8.18 9.39 21.38
N HIS A 328 -7.87 10.59 21.89
CA HIS A 328 -7.19 10.76 23.20
C HIS A 328 -7.91 10.05 24.32
N GLU A 329 -9.25 10.13 24.36
CA GLU A 329 -10.05 9.48 25.39
C GLU A 329 -9.93 7.96 25.36
N ALA A 330 -9.83 7.34 24.18
CA ALA A 330 -9.61 5.90 24.04
C ALA A 330 -8.21 5.49 24.54
N ILE A 331 -7.20 6.32 24.28
CA ILE A 331 -5.83 6.13 24.81
C ILE A 331 -5.83 6.24 26.34
N GLN A 332 -6.50 7.25 26.90
CA GLN A 332 -6.63 7.43 28.35
C GLN A 332 -7.39 6.27 28.99
N ARG A 333 -8.50 5.84 28.39
CA ARG A 333 -9.32 4.72 28.85
C ARG A 333 -8.52 3.43 28.86
N ALA A 334 -7.74 3.14 27.82
CA ALA A 334 -6.86 1.97 27.77
C ALA A 334 -5.90 1.92 28.97
N LEU A 335 -5.30 3.06 29.36
CA LEU A 335 -4.42 3.12 30.53
C LEU A 335 -5.14 2.93 31.85
N VAL A 336 -6.37 3.44 31.96
CA VAL A 336 -7.21 3.25 33.15
C VAL A 336 -7.67 1.81 33.27
N ASP A 337 -8.08 1.18 32.17
CA ASP A 337 -8.56 -0.21 32.13
C ASP A 337 -7.42 -1.20 32.46
N LEU A 338 -6.18 -0.86 32.10
CA LEU A 338 -4.98 -1.60 32.51
C LEU A 338 -4.60 -1.40 33.99
N GLY A 339 -5.20 -0.43 34.68
CA GLY A 339 -4.85 -0.06 36.06
C GLY A 339 -3.58 0.78 36.19
N ASP A 340 -3.00 1.27 35.09
CA ASP A 340 -1.79 2.12 35.10
C ASP A 340 -2.08 3.54 35.62
N LYS A 341 -3.30 4.04 35.37
CA LYS A 341 -3.71 5.42 35.70
C LYS A 341 -5.07 5.48 36.38
N PRO A 342 -5.33 6.51 37.22
CA PRO A 342 -6.64 6.68 37.85
C PRO A 342 -7.72 7.08 36.84
N LYS A 343 -8.99 6.79 37.16
CA LYS A 343 -10.15 7.16 36.33
C LYS A 343 -10.22 8.64 35.97
N SER A 344 -9.64 9.52 36.79
CA SER A 344 -9.55 10.97 36.55
C SER A 344 -8.72 11.34 35.32
N LEU A 345 -7.94 10.41 34.76
CA LEU A 345 -7.20 10.64 33.52
C LEU A 345 -8.14 10.84 32.32
N ILE A 346 -9.28 10.13 32.28
CA ILE A 346 -10.21 10.17 31.15
C ILE A 346 -10.81 11.57 31.03
N GLY A 347 -10.69 12.18 29.85
CA GLY A 347 -11.13 13.55 29.59
C GLY A 347 -10.18 14.63 30.12
N SER A 348 -9.07 14.25 30.78
CA SER A 348 -8.07 15.19 31.25
C SER A 348 -7.17 15.69 30.12
N ARG A 349 -6.35 16.71 30.42
CA ARG A 349 -5.29 17.25 29.56
C ARG A 349 -3.89 16.82 30.03
N GLN A 350 -3.80 15.67 30.69
CA GLN A 350 -2.53 15.19 31.24
C GLN A 350 -1.62 14.64 30.13
N TRP A 351 -0.34 14.98 30.23
CA TRP A 351 0.70 14.54 29.32
C TRP A 351 1.05 13.07 29.60
N LEU A 352 1.38 12.30 28.57
CA LEU A 352 1.80 10.91 28.66
C LEU A 352 3.23 10.77 28.13
N GLY A 353 3.98 9.80 28.68
CA GLY A 353 5.32 9.47 28.24
C GLY A 353 5.35 8.23 27.33
N ALA A 354 6.55 7.89 26.86
CA ALA A 354 6.77 6.72 26.00
C ALA A 354 6.34 5.40 26.66
N VAL A 355 6.46 5.30 28.00
CA VAL A 355 6.07 4.11 28.77
C VAL A 355 4.55 3.93 28.71
N GLU A 356 3.77 4.97 29.05
CA GLU A 356 2.32 4.92 28.95
C GLU A 356 1.86 4.61 27.53
N LEU A 357 2.47 5.25 26.52
CA LEU A 357 2.11 4.97 25.13
C LEU A 357 2.39 3.51 24.73
N SER A 358 3.41 2.87 25.28
CA SER A 358 3.68 1.44 25.00
C SER A 358 2.57 0.53 25.53
N TYR A 359 2.01 0.84 26.71
CA TYR A 359 0.89 0.12 27.30
C TYR A 359 -0.40 0.34 26.52
N ALA A 360 -0.69 1.61 26.19
CA ALA A 360 -1.85 1.97 25.38
C ALA A 360 -1.78 1.32 23.99
N LEU A 361 -0.61 1.35 23.33
CA LEU A 361 -0.40 0.69 22.04
C LEU A 361 -0.74 -0.80 22.13
N LYS A 362 -0.17 -1.50 23.11
CA LYS A 362 -0.40 -2.94 23.29
C LYS A 362 -1.87 -3.26 23.57
N SER A 363 -2.52 -2.49 24.41
CA SER A 363 -3.93 -2.68 24.75
C SER A 363 -4.87 -2.44 23.57
N LEU A 364 -4.61 -1.39 22.77
CA LEU A 364 -5.51 -0.96 21.70
C LEU A 364 -5.30 -1.75 20.40
N THR A 365 -4.08 -2.22 20.15
CA THR A 365 -3.69 -2.79 18.85
C THR A 365 -3.16 -4.22 18.93
N GLY A 366 -2.88 -4.73 20.14
CA GLY A 366 -2.17 -5.99 20.32
C GLY A 366 -0.68 -5.93 20.00
N VAL A 367 -0.15 -4.80 19.52
CA VAL A 367 1.27 -4.63 19.16
C VAL A 367 2.11 -4.24 20.38
N ALA A 368 3.16 -5.02 20.67
CA ALA A 368 4.10 -4.67 21.73
C ALA A 368 5.07 -3.57 21.24
N ALA A 369 5.73 -2.88 22.17
CA ALA A 369 6.83 -1.98 21.85
C ALA A 369 8.05 -2.31 22.71
N ARG A 370 9.23 -2.20 22.10
CA ARG A 370 10.50 -2.18 22.82
C ARG A 370 10.71 -0.77 23.38
N LEU A 371 10.83 -0.68 24.70
CA LEU A 371 11.21 0.55 25.38
C LEU A 371 12.72 0.65 25.49
N VAL A 372 13.30 1.78 25.09
CA VAL A 372 14.72 2.06 25.23
C VAL A 372 14.88 3.35 26.02
N HIS A 373 15.52 3.23 27.18
CA HIS A 373 15.87 4.38 28.01
C HIS A 373 17.27 4.88 27.63
N VAL A 374 17.40 6.19 27.48
CA VAL A 374 18.66 6.89 27.27
C VAL A 374 18.77 7.97 28.34
N SER A 375 19.77 7.84 29.22
CA SER A 375 19.88 8.68 30.41
C SER A 375 20.10 10.16 30.09
N ARG A 376 20.77 10.47 28.96
CA ARG A 376 21.09 11.83 28.52
C ARG A 376 20.98 11.95 27.00
N GLY A 377 20.44 13.05 26.49
CA GLY A 377 20.27 13.24 25.05
C GLY A 377 21.56 13.23 24.24
N VAL A 378 22.70 13.52 24.87
CA VAL A 378 24.02 13.40 24.22
C VAL A 378 24.38 11.95 23.87
N ASP A 379 23.78 10.98 24.56
CA ASP A 379 24.02 9.55 24.36
C ASP A 379 23.04 8.92 23.35
N LEU A 380 22.06 9.69 22.83
CA LEU A 380 21.13 9.21 21.80
C LEU A 380 21.82 8.64 20.54
N PRO A 381 22.94 9.19 20.04
CA PRO A 381 23.67 8.60 18.91
C PRO A 381 24.07 7.14 19.10
N GLU A 382 24.24 6.66 20.34
CA GLU A 382 24.54 5.24 20.61
C GLU A 382 23.41 4.30 20.15
N GLN A 383 22.19 4.82 20.03
CA GLN A 383 21.01 4.07 19.56
C GLN A 383 20.89 4.04 18.03
N ALA A 384 21.80 4.67 17.29
CA ALA A 384 21.70 4.78 15.83
C ALA A 384 21.66 3.41 15.14
N ARG A 385 22.51 2.46 15.55
CA ARG A 385 22.53 1.11 14.94
C ARG A 385 21.25 0.33 15.22
N LEU A 386 20.68 0.48 16.42
CA LEU A 386 19.38 -0.11 16.76
C LEU A 386 18.28 0.46 15.86
N LEU A 387 18.24 1.79 15.69
CA LEU A 387 17.21 2.44 14.88
C LEU A 387 17.37 2.16 13.38
N LEU A 388 18.60 2.09 12.86
CA LEU A 388 18.87 1.64 11.50
C LEU A 388 18.31 0.24 11.26
N HIS A 389 18.61 -0.70 12.15
CA HIS A 389 18.11 -2.08 12.05
C HIS A 389 16.57 -2.14 12.14
N HIS A 390 15.96 -1.38 13.06
CA HIS A 390 14.50 -1.29 13.18
C HIS A 390 13.86 -0.76 11.89
N PHE A 391 14.39 0.32 11.31
CA PHE A 391 13.85 0.89 10.07
C PHE A 391 14.08 0.01 8.85
N GLU A 392 15.13 -0.82 8.85
CA GLU A 392 15.40 -1.79 7.80
C GLU A 392 14.46 -3.02 7.85
N THR A 393 14.17 -3.53 9.04
CA THR A 393 13.42 -4.78 9.23
C THR A 393 11.92 -4.56 9.41
N ILE A 394 11.54 -3.60 10.25
CA ILE A 394 10.13 -3.32 10.59
C ILE A 394 9.65 -2.07 9.84
N GLY A 395 10.44 -0.99 9.90
CA GLY A 395 10.11 0.26 9.21
C GLY A 395 8.96 1.05 9.84
N CYS A 396 8.55 0.76 11.08
CA CYS A 396 7.49 1.49 11.78
C CYS A 396 8.02 2.82 12.35
N PRO A 397 7.25 3.93 12.35
CA PRO A 397 7.61 5.13 13.09
C PRO A 397 7.90 4.84 14.57
N VAL A 398 8.82 5.59 15.16
CA VAL A 398 9.25 5.44 16.57
C VAL A 398 8.89 6.70 17.33
N MET A 399 8.20 6.58 18.46
CA MET A 399 7.97 7.73 19.33
C MET A 399 9.20 7.92 20.22
N ILE A 400 9.63 9.18 20.37
CA ILE A 400 10.67 9.58 21.32
C ILE A 400 10.10 10.65 22.26
N GLY A 401 10.20 10.41 23.56
CA GLY A 401 9.79 11.36 24.61
C GLY A 401 10.96 11.78 25.47
N GLY A 402 11.10 13.08 25.73
CA GLY A 402 12.12 13.62 26.64
C GLY A 402 11.66 14.87 27.35
N GLY A 403 11.69 14.83 28.69
CA GLY A 403 11.07 15.84 29.53
C GLY A 403 9.57 15.94 29.25
N GLN A 404 9.10 17.12 28.85
CA GLN A 404 7.71 17.32 28.47
C GLN A 404 7.46 17.04 26.97
N TYR A 405 8.48 17.05 26.10
CA TYR A 405 8.24 17.00 24.65
C TYR A 405 8.26 15.57 24.08
N ALA A 406 7.42 15.33 23.08
CA ALA A 406 7.40 14.10 22.29
C ALA A 406 7.55 14.42 20.80
N HIS A 407 8.29 13.58 20.09
CA HIS A 407 8.43 13.63 18.63
C HIS A 407 8.28 12.23 18.04
N THR A 408 8.13 12.15 16.72
CA THR A 408 8.13 10.89 15.98
C THR A 408 9.37 10.81 15.11
N LEU A 409 10.20 9.78 15.29
CA LEU A 409 11.31 9.46 14.40
C LEU A 409 10.81 8.63 13.22
N LEU A 410 11.19 9.04 12.03
CA LEU A 410 10.83 8.40 10.76
C LEU A 410 12.04 7.83 10.03
N GLY A 411 13.24 7.99 10.58
CA GLY A 411 14.46 7.52 9.95
C GLY A 411 15.72 7.91 10.72
N CYS A 412 16.79 7.20 10.41
CA CYS A 412 18.12 7.39 10.98
C CYS A 412 19.14 7.40 9.84
N SER A 413 20.11 8.30 9.93
CA SER A 413 21.25 8.37 9.03
C SER A 413 22.52 8.43 9.86
N LEU A 414 23.43 7.48 9.64
CA LEU A 414 24.69 7.35 10.36
C LEU A 414 25.84 7.44 9.36
N ASN A 415 26.79 8.33 9.62
CA ASN A 415 28.08 8.31 8.97
C ASN A 415 28.99 7.32 9.72
N GLU A 416 29.29 6.17 9.12
CA GLU A 416 30.08 5.13 9.78
C GLU A 416 31.55 5.50 9.97
N ALA A 417 32.06 6.48 9.22
CA ALA A 417 33.44 6.95 9.35
C ALA A 417 33.59 7.99 10.47
N SER A 418 32.66 8.95 10.58
CA SER A 418 32.74 10.02 11.58
C SER A 418 31.92 9.77 12.86
N GLY A 419 30.99 8.82 12.83
CA GLY A 419 29.99 8.62 13.88
C GLY A 419 28.90 9.69 13.92
N GLU A 420 28.83 10.59 12.93
CA GLU A 420 27.79 11.61 12.86
C GLU A 420 26.42 10.95 12.65
N VAL A 421 25.44 11.35 13.48
CA VAL A 421 24.07 10.85 13.39
C VAL A 421 23.09 11.98 13.09
N ARG A 422 22.16 11.69 12.18
CA ARG A 422 21.02 12.54 11.86
C ARG A 422 19.71 11.76 11.99
N TRP A 423 18.69 12.44 12.47
CA TRP A 423 17.37 11.90 12.73
C TRP A 423 16.36 12.55 11.80
N LEU A 424 15.54 11.77 11.11
CA LEU A 424 14.39 12.32 10.40
C LEU A 424 13.25 12.46 11.40
N VAL A 425 12.92 13.70 11.76
CA VAL A 425 11.95 14.02 12.82
C VAL A 425 10.66 14.53 12.19
N LEU A 426 9.53 14.00 12.68
CA LEU A 426 8.19 14.52 12.48
C LEU A 426 7.68 15.09 13.81
N ASP A 427 7.42 16.38 13.80
CA ASP A 427 7.10 17.15 15.00
C ASP A 427 5.58 17.25 15.18
N PRO A 428 4.98 16.64 16.23
CA PRO A 428 3.54 16.69 16.44
C PRO A 428 3.02 18.06 16.92
N HIS A 429 3.88 19.03 17.20
CA HIS A 429 3.48 20.33 17.77
C HIS A 429 2.98 21.33 16.72
N TYR A 430 2.96 20.96 15.44
CA TYR A 430 2.41 21.81 14.39
C TYR A 430 0.93 22.14 14.66
N THR A 431 0.60 23.44 14.65
CA THR A 431 -0.76 23.95 14.92
C THR A 431 -1.41 24.63 13.72
N GLY A 432 -0.76 24.63 12.55
CA GLY A 432 -1.32 25.30 11.38
C GLY A 432 -2.48 24.51 10.75
N SER A 433 -3.29 25.19 9.95
CA SER A 433 -4.33 24.57 9.13
C SER A 433 -3.72 23.77 7.97
N GLU A 434 -4.46 22.77 7.47
CA GLU A 434 -4.15 21.91 6.31
C GLU A 434 -3.05 22.47 5.39
N THR A 435 -1.83 21.97 5.55
CA THR A 435 -0.68 22.35 4.72
C THR A 435 -0.24 21.19 3.85
N ASP A 436 0.33 21.50 2.68
CA ASP A 436 0.96 20.48 1.87
C ASP A 436 2.28 19.98 2.51
N ALA A 437 2.69 18.76 2.16
CA ALA A 437 3.92 18.15 2.65
C ALA A 437 5.18 18.99 2.38
N LYS A 438 5.17 19.86 1.37
CA LYS A 438 6.32 20.68 0.99
C LYS A 438 6.52 21.82 1.98
N GLN A 439 5.44 22.45 2.42
CA GLN A 439 5.49 23.50 3.43
C GLN A 439 5.94 22.93 4.80
N LEU A 440 5.41 21.77 5.21
CA LEU A 440 5.84 21.09 6.44
C LEU A 440 7.35 20.77 6.45
N SER A 441 7.89 20.37 5.30
CA SER A 441 9.32 20.14 5.13
C SER A 441 10.13 21.43 5.18
N LYS A 442 9.67 22.48 4.48
CA LYS A 442 10.33 23.79 4.41
C LYS A 442 10.43 24.45 5.79
N ASP A 443 9.36 24.38 6.57
CA ASP A 443 9.28 24.98 7.91
C ASP A 443 9.93 24.11 8.99
N GLY A 444 10.37 22.90 8.63
CA GLY A 444 11.14 22.03 9.50
C GLY A 444 10.31 21.20 10.48
N TRP A 445 8.99 21.11 10.29
CA TRP A 445 8.07 20.22 11.04
C TRP A 445 8.25 18.75 10.65
N CYS A 446 8.70 18.49 9.43
CA CYS A 446 9.12 17.16 8.98
C CYS A 446 10.47 17.26 8.26
N GLY A 447 11.56 16.86 8.91
CA GLY A 447 12.88 16.99 8.29
C GLY A 447 14.02 16.41 9.10
N TRP A 448 15.19 16.38 8.48
CA TRP A 448 16.42 15.88 9.10
C TRP A 448 16.96 16.87 10.11
N LYS A 449 17.30 16.36 11.29
CA LYS A 449 17.87 17.09 12.41
C LYS A 449 19.19 16.43 12.83
N SER A 450 20.18 17.23 13.20
CA SER A 450 21.41 16.73 13.83
C SER A 450 21.12 16.19 15.22
N ALA A 451 22.07 15.43 15.79
CA ALA A 451 21.99 14.96 17.17
C ALA A 451 21.73 16.09 18.20
N SER A 452 22.23 17.31 17.94
CA SER A 452 22.05 18.49 18.79
C SER A 452 20.61 19.02 18.86
N PHE A 453 19.68 18.49 18.07
CA PHE A 453 18.26 18.83 18.19
C PHE A 453 17.67 18.37 19.52
N PHE A 454 18.14 17.24 20.04
CA PHE A 454 17.75 16.76 21.36
C PHE A 454 18.65 17.38 22.44
N LYS A 455 18.05 17.79 23.56
CA LYS A 455 18.76 18.45 24.67
C LYS A 455 19.72 17.46 25.32
N SER A 456 20.98 17.85 25.46
CA SER A 456 22.07 16.96 25.88
C SER A 456 21.95 16.44 27.32
N ASP A 457 21.26 17.16 28.19
CA ASP A 457 21.16 16.93 29.64
C ASP A 457 19.81 16.35 30.09
N VAL A 458 18.94 16.02 29.16
CA VAL A 458 17.61 15.44 29.43
C VAL A 458 17.60 13.96 29.08
N HIS A 459 16.90 13.15 29.86
CA HIS A 459 16.69 11.74 29.54
C HIS A 459 15.65 11.58 28.42
N TYR A 460 15.79 10.52 27.63
CA TYR A 460 14.86 10.18 26.56
C TYR A 460 14.41 8.73 26.69
N ASN A 461 13.15 8.48 26.36
CA ASN A 461 12.60 7.15 26.21
C ASN A 461 12.09 6.99 24.77
N LEU A 462 12.51 5.92 24.12
CA LEU A 462 12.02 5.54 22.80
C LEU A 462 11.00 4.42 22.96
N CYS A 463 9.84 4.59 22.33
CA CYS A 463 8.83 3.55 22.16
C CYS A 463 8.92 3.04 20.72
N ILE A 464 9.51 1.85 20.55
CA ILE A 464 9.81 1.24 19.26
C ILE A 464 8.81 0.10 19.00
N PRO A 465 7.77 0.27 18.17
CA PRO A 465 6.76 -0.76 17.94
C PRO A 465 7.35 -2.05 17.35
N GLN A 466 6.83 -3.20 17.79
CA GLN A 466 7.23 -4.55 17.39
C GLN A 466 5.99 -5.33 16.89
N PRO A 467 5.40 -4.93 15.76
CA PRO A 467 4.32 -5.70 15.14
C PRO A 467 4.83 -7.07 14.70
N ASP A 468 3.98 -8.10 14.84
CA ASP A 468 4.23 -9.36 14.13
C ASP A 468 4.02 -9.10 12.64
N MET A 469 5.13 -9.02 11.93
CA MET A 469 5.11 -8.79 10.48
C MET A 469 4.70 -10.04 9.70
N GLY A 470 4.46 -11.17 10.38
CA GLY A 470 3.71 -12.32 9.87
C GLY A 470 4.23 -12.81 8.53
N VAL A 471 5.55 -12.89 8.40
CA VAL A 471 6.24 -13.41 7.21
C VAL A 471 6.54 -14.87 7.35
#